data_AF-A0A412Z5F2-F1
#
_entry.id   AF-A0A412Z5F2-F1
#
_cell.length_a   1.000
_cell.length_b   1.000
_cell.length_c   1.000
_cell.angle_alpha   90.00
_cell.angle_beta   90.00
_cell.angle_gamma   90.00
#
_symmetry.space_group_name_H-M   'P 1'
#
loop_
_entity.id
_entity.type
_entity.pdbx_description
1 polymer ?
#
loop_
_entity_poly.entity_id
_entity_poly.type
_entity_poly.pdbx_seq_one_letter_code
_entity_poly.pdbx_strand_id
1 'polypeptide(L)'
;MDLRIKEIMSERNVTSAWLAEKVGISKVAVSNIVTGKSSPSLDNLLKIADALNVSITTLIGEDKEEEENVIVCPHCGGKIHFDGEPRIPDHENIQGKEYYK
;
A
#
# COMPACT_ATOMS: atom_id res chain seq x y z
N MET A 1 7.61 7.05 -17.20
CA MET A 1 7.15 6.85 -15.81
C MET A 1 7.44 5.41 -15.50
N ASP A 2 8.27 5.14 -14.50
CA ASP A 2 8.62 3.78 -14.12
C ASP A 2 7.61 3.32 -13.07
N LEU A 3 6.92 2.22 -13.34
CA LEU A 3 5.89 1.65 -12.45
C LEU A 3 6.30 0.21 -12.15
N ARG A 4 6.13 -0.21 -10.90
CA ARG A 4 6.52 -1.56 -10.42
C ARG A 4 5.57 -2.68 -10.87
N ILE A 5 4.73 -2.40 -11.87
CA ILE A 5 3.76 -3.34 -12.42
C ILE A 5 4.44 -4.62 -12.91
N LYS A 6 5.60 -4.51 -13.57
CA LYS A 6 6.33 -5.68 -14.08
C LYS A 6 6.77 -6.63 -12.96
N GLU A 7 7.28 -6.08 -11.86
CA GLU A 7 7.76 -6.85 -10.70
C GLU A 7 6.59 -7.58 -10.04
N ILE A 8 5.51 -6.86 -9.74
CA ILE A 8 4.30 -7.40 -9.12
C ILE A 8 3.67 -8.48 -10.01
N MET A 9 3.69 -8.30 -11.33
CA MET A 9 3.21 -9.30 -12.28
C MET A 9 4.05 -10.58 -12.24
N SER A 10 5.38 -10.45 -12.13
CA SER A 10 6.30 -11.59 -12.00
C SER A 10 6.13 -12.31 -10.66
N GLU A 11 6.00 -11.59 -9.55
CA GLU A 11 5.75 -12.17 -8.21
C GLU A 11 4.46 -12.98 -8.17
N ARG A 12 3.41 -12.48 -8.83
CA ARG A 12 2.08 -13.12 -8.87
C ARG A 12 1.91 -14.11 -10.02
N ASN A 13 2.94 -14.31 -10.83
CA ASN A 13 2.95 -15.20 -11.99
C ASN A 13 1.77 -14.94 -12.96
N VAL A 14 1.42 -13.65 -13.16
CA VAL A 14 0.34 -13.21 -14.05
C VAL A 14 0.89 -12.70 -15.38
N THR A 15 0.12 -12.87 -16.45
CA THR A 15 0.53 -12.48 -17.80
C THR A 15 -0.07 -11.14 -18.22
N SER A 16 0.56 -10.45 -19.17
CA SER A 16 0.04 -9.19 -19.72
C SER A 16 -1.28 -9.37 -20.47
N ALA A 17 -1.56 -10.59 -20.98
CA ALA A 17 -2.83 -10.92 -21.59
C ALA A 17 -3.96 -11.01 -20.54
N TRP A 18 -3.67 -11.64 -19.41
CA TRP A 18 -4.61 -11.72 -18.28
C TRP A 18 -4.93 -10.34 -17.70
N LEU A 19 -3.90 -9.49 -17.53
CA LEU A 19 -4.09 -8.13 -17.04
C LEU A 19 -4.90 -7.28 -18.03
N ALA A 20 -4.68 -7.45 -19.33
CA ALA A 20 -5.44 -6.76 -20.38
C ALA A 20 -6.93 -7.12 -20.33
N GLU A 21 -7.24 -8.40 -20.17
CA GLU A 21 -8.61 -8.90 -20.04
C GLU A 21 -9.30 -8.36 -18.77
N LYS A 22 -8.60 -8.37 -17.63
CA LYS A 22 -9.13 -7.88 -16.36
C LYS A 22 -9.39 -6.37 -16.34
N VAL A 23 -8.47 -5.59 -16.91
CA VAL A 23 -8.55 -4.12 -16.92
C VAL A 23 -9.48 -3.64 -18.06
N GLY A 24 -9.72 -4.47 -19.06
CA GLY A 24 -10.55 -4.14 -20.23
C GLY A 24 -9.83 -3.23 -21.23
N ILE A 25 -8.51 -3.38 -21.37
CA ILE A 25 -7.68 -2.61 -22.31
C ILE A 25 -6.90 -3.55 -23.25
N SER A 26 -6.35 -3.01 -24.34
CA SER A 26 -5.61 -3.83 -25.29
C SER A 26 -4.30 -4.35 -24.69
N LYS A 27 -3.88 -5.56 -25.10
CA LYS A 27 -2.59 -6.14 -24.71
C LYS A 27 -1.40 -5.22 -25.03
N VAL A 28 -1.50 -4.47 -26.13
CA VAL A 28 -0.49 -3.48 -26.53
C VAL A 28 -0.43 -2.32 -25.54
N ALA A 29 -1.59 -1.81 -25.10
CA ALA A 29 -1.65 -0.75 -24.09
C ALA A 29 -1.03 -1.22 -22.77
N VAL A 30 -1.39 -2.42 -22.28
CA VAL A 30 -0.76 -3.01 -21.08
C VAL A 30 0.75 -3.11 -21.25
N SER A 31 1.23 -3.63 -22.39
CA SER A 31 2.67 -3.78 -22.61
C SER A 31 3.39 -2.43 -22.60
N ASN A 32 2.79 -1.38 -23.16
CA ASN A 32 3.38 -0.03 -23.15
C ASN A 32 3.38 0.58 -21.74
N ILE A 33 2.36 0.31 -20.93
CA ILE A 33 2.29 0.71 -19.52
C ILE A 33 3.37 -0.01 -18.70
N VAL A 34 3.46 -1.34 -18.83
CA VAL A 34 4.43 -2.19 -18.12
C VAL A 34 5.87 -1.86 -18.48
N THR A 35 6.12 -1.41 -19.72
CA THR A 35 7.46 -1.01 -20.18
C THR A 35 7.75 0.49 -20.00
N GLY A 36 6.84 1.23 -19.36
CA GLY A 36 7.02 2.67 -19.08
C GLY A 36 6.92 3.59 -20.30
N LYS A 37 6.55 3.05 -21.48
CA LYS A 37 6.39 3.79 -22.75
C LYS A 37 5.15 4.67 -22.77
N SER A 38 4.13 4.32 -22.01
CA SER A 38 2.89 5.10 -21.88
C SER A 38 2.48 5.22 -20.43
N SER A 39 1.98 6.40 -20.05
CA SER A 39 1.36 6.60 -18.74
C SER A 39 -0.10 6.13 -18.78
N PRO A 40 -0.55 5.28 -17.85
CA PRO A 40 -1.97 4.93 -17.73
C PRO A 40 -2.77 6.15 -17.25
N SER A 41 -4.05 6.23 -17.63
CA SER A 41 -4.98 7.15 -16.98
C SER A 41 -5.22 6.72 -15.53
N LEU A 42 -5.71 7.63 -14.67
CA LEU A 42 -6.05 7.31 -13.28
C LEU A 42 -7.03 6.13 -13.20
N ASP A 43 -8.06 6.09 -14.05
CA ASP A 43 -9.00 4.97 -14.13
C ASP A 43 -8.32 3.63 -14.44
N ASN A 44 -7.38 3.62 -15.39
CA ASN A 44 -6.67 2.40 -15.76
C ASN A 44 -5.69 1.99 -14.66
N LEU A 45 -5.06 2.95 -14.00
CA LEU A 45 -4.18 2.70 -12.86
C LEU A 45 -4.95 2.07 -11.69
N LEU A 46 -6.13 2.60 -11.35
CA LEU A 46 -7.05 2.02 -10.36
C LEU A 46 -7.42 0.58 -10.72
N LYS A 47 -7.87 0.35 -11.95
CA LYS A 47 -8.23 -1.00 -12.42
C LYS A 47 -7.05 -1.97 -12.39
N ILE A 48 -5.83 -1.52 -12.70
CA ILE A 48 -4.62 -2.33 -12.61
C ILE A 48 -4.33 -2.69 -11.14
N ALA A 49 -4.45 -1.71 -10.23
CA ALA A 49 -4.29 -1.91 -8.79
C ALA A 49 -5.30 -2.93 -8.24
N ASP A 50 -6.57 -2.78 -8.61
CA ASP A 50 -7.65 -3.71 -8.26
C ASP A 50 -7.40 -5.11 -8.83
N ALA A 51 -7.01 -5.21 -10.11
CA ALA A 51 -6.73 -6.50 -10.75
C ALA A 51 -5.54 -7.23 -10.11
N LEU A 52 -4.54 -6.48 -9.66
CA LEU A 52 -3.36 -7.02 -8.97
C LEU A 52 -3.55 -7.12 -7.45
N ASN A 53 -4.69 -6.64 -6.91
CA ASN A 53 -4.98 -6.58 -5.48
C ASN A 53 -3.83 -5.94 -4.68
N VAL A 54 -3.42 -4.75 -5.10
CA VAL A 54 -2.39 -3.90 -4.48
C VAL A 54 -2.88 -2.46 -4.41
N SER A 55 -2.27 -1.62 -3.57
CA SER A 55 -2.54 -0.20 -3.58
C SER A 55 -1.90 0.48 -4.79
N ILE A 56 -2.40 1.68 -5.14
CA ILE A 56 -1.78 2.52 -6.16
C ILE A 56 -0.37 2.95 -5.74
N THR A 57 -0.13 3.19 -4.45
CA THR A 57 1.19 3.58 -3.92
C THR A 57 2.25 2.51 -4.18
N THR A 58 1.87 1.23 -4.04
CA THR A 58 2.73 0.09 -4.39
C THR A 58 3.08 0.05 -5.88
N LEU A 59 2.13 0.38 -6.77
CA LEU A 59 2.41 0.45 -8.20
C LEU A 59 3.41 1.56 -8.56
N ILE A 60 3.40 2.67 -7.82
CA ILE A 60 4.26 3.85 -8.05
C ILE A 60 5.62 3.70 -7.33
N GLY A 61 5.76 2.73 -6.43
CA GLY A 61 7.00 2.46 -5.70
C GLY A 61 7.14 3.25 -4.40
N GLU A 62 6.04 3.78 -3.86
CA GLU A 62 5.98 4.40 -2.54
C GLU A 62 5.58 3.36 -1.48
N ASP A 63 6.19 2.18 -1.53
CA ASP A 63 6.16 1.27 -0.39
C ASP A 63 7.13 1.79 0.66
N LYS A 64 6.73 2.86 1.35
CA LYS A 64 7.08 2.90 2.76
C LYS A 64 6.22 1.81 3.36
N GLU A 65 6.85 0.71 3.79
CA GLU A 65 6.30 -0.07 4.88
C GLU A 65 6.09 0.95 6.01
N GLU A 66 4.90 1.54 6.06
CA GLU A 66 4.43 2.16 7.27
C GLU A 66 4.30 0.97 8.21
N GLU A 67 5.38 0.67 8.92
CA GLU A 67 5.31 -0.09 10.16
C GLU A 67 4.44 0.78 11.09
N GLU A 68 3.13 0.72 10.88
CA GLU A 68 2.14 1.39 11.71
C GLU A 68 2.44 0.93 13.13
N ASN A 69 2.54 1.89 14.04
CA ASN A 69 2.89 1.67 15.44
C ASN A 69 4.37 1.32 15.72
N VAL A 70 5.31 1.94 14.99
CA VAL A 70 6.73 1.89 15.35
C VAL A 70 7.25 3.23 15.85
N ILE A 71 7.75 3.24 17.08
CA ILE A 71 8.56 4.35 17.60
C ILE A 71 10.02 3.94 17.66
N VAL A 72 10.92 4.89 17.37
CA VAL A 72 12.37 4.68 17.46
C VAL A 72 12.86 5.24 18.79
N CYS A 73 13.53 4.40 19.58
CA CYS A 73 14.13 4.83 20.84
C CYS A 73 15.26 5.86 20.59
N PRO A 74 15.20 7.08 21.13
CA PRO A 74 16.21 8.13 20.88
C PRO A 74 17.57 7.84 21.54
N HIS A 75 17.65 6.84 22.42
CA HIS A 75 18.88 6.48 23.13
C HIS A 75 19.66 5.35 22.45
N CYS A 76 18.99 4.34 21.89
CA CYS A 76 19.66 3.17 21.29
C CYS A 76 19.27 2.88 19.84
N GLY A 77 18.29 3.59 19.28
CA GLY A 77 17.79 3.38 17.91
C GLY A 77 16.95 2.11 17.72
N GLY A 78 16.64 1.37 18.79
CA GLY A 78 15.77 0.20 18.73
C GLY A 78 14.35 0.57 18.30
N LYS A 79 13.76 -0.26 17.43
CA LYS A 79 12.36 -0.18 17.01
C LYS A 79 11.47 -0.81 18.08
N ILE A 80 10.40 -0.12 18.45
CA ILE A 80 9.38 -0.61 19.37
C ILE A 80 8.07 -0.70 18.60
N HIS A 81 7.56 -1.93 18.42
CA HIS A 81 6.29 -2.22 17.75
C HIS A 81 5.16 -2.26 18.77
N PHE A 82 4.01 -1.61 18.49
CA PHE A 82 2.78 -1.81 19.26
C PHE A 82 1.82 -2.69 18.46
N ASP A 83 1.93 -4.01 18.62
CA ASP A 83 1.04 -5.01 17.98
C ASP A 83 -0.33 -5.14 18.69
N GLY A 84 -0.75 -4.11 19.44
CA GLY A 84 -1.94 -4.16 20.28
C GLY A 84 -3.12 -3.46 19.63
N GLU A 85 -4.25 -4.15 19.52
CA GLU A 85 -5.55 -3.48 19.41
C GLU A 85 -5.63 -2.37 20.47
N PRO A 86 -6.23 -1.20 20.17
CA PRO A 86 -6.41 -0.13 21.15
C PRO A 86 -7.17 -0.67 22.37
N ARG A 87 -6.45 -1.10 23.39
CA ARG A 87 -7.04 -1.40 24.69
C ARG A 87 -7.23 -0.07 25.37
N ILE A 88 -8.38 0.56 25.12
CA ILE A 88 -8.92 1.54 26.04
C ILE A 88 -9.08 0.75 27.35
N PRO A 89 -8.28 1.01 28.39
CA PRO A 89 -8.50 0.34 29.65
C PRO A 89 -9.92 0.71 30.07
N ASP A 90 -10.74 -0.28 30.42
CA ASP A 90 -12.00 -0.07 31.13
C ASP A 90 -11.68 0.48 32.51
N HIS A 91 -11.18 1.71 32.57
CA HIS A 91 -11.15 2.46 33.79
C HIS A 91 -12.60 2.81 34.06
N GLU A 92 -13.22 2.07 34.98
CA GLU A 92 -14.39 2.58 35.67
C GLU A 92 -14.04 4.00 36.09
N ASN A 93 -14.85 4.94 35.61
CA ASN A 93 -14.70 6.36 35.81
C ASN A 93 -14.62 6.61 37.32
N ILE A 94 -13.41 6.59 37.90
CA ILE A 94 -13.20 6.88 39.31
C ILE A 94 -13.52 8.37 39.41
N GLN A 95 -14.74 8.63 39.85
CA GLN A 95 -15.41 9.92 39.93
C GLN A 95 -14.43 11.09 39.99
N GLY A 96 -14.62 12.00 39.05
CA GLY A 96 -13.75 13.13 38.75
C GLY A 96 -12.96 13.68 39.93
N LYS A 97 -11.63 13.72 39.76
CA LYS A 97 -10.77 14.75 40.33
C LYS A 97 -9.71 15.16 39.31
N GLU A 98 -9.84 16.42 38.91
CA GLU A 98 -8.80 17.38 38.53
C GLU A 98 -7.46 16.83 38.02
N TYR A 99 -7.20 17.04 36.72
CA TYR A 99 -5.84 17.35 36.23
C TYR A 99 -5.91 18.42 35.13
N TYR A 100 -6.55 19.54 35.46
CA TYR A 100 -6.17 20.88 34.99
C TYR A 100 -6.60 21.89 36.06
N LYS A 101 -5.97 21.76 37.24
CA LYS A 101 -5.63 22.84 38.18
C LYS A 101 -4.71 22.26 39.26
#